data_AF-W6AAN7-F1
#
_entry.id   AF-W6AAN7-F1
#
_cell.length_a   1.000
_cell.length_b   1.000
_cell.length_c   1.000
_cell.angle_alpha   90.00
_cell.angle_beta   90.00
_cell.angle_gamma   90.00
#
_symmetry.space_group_name_H-M   'P 1'
#
loop_
_entity.id
_entity.type
_entity.pdbx_description
1 polymer ?
#
loop_
_entity_poly.entity_id
_entity_poly.type
_entity_poly.pdbx_seq_one_letter_code
_entity_poly.pdbx_strand_id
1 'polypeptide(L)'
;MENNALGNNLKNPHCFKVIFLVTFFMIVIAVPSFIFIFITHTNANLLIYLEKYNTLKPILSSELNNPKLIYFVQWTAFSFFALAIMMVIFFGLILRNSRINFNVKAAYISVILFFLILFIILITFAQNEYATFQLFFKYQNLTNHYNNYEDTENLEAWRAMIEIKTQFTINYSNKIIFNWLTNKDVWWMLFAQSVVVIISFISLQDLLFGKKYNDNNIQKIIETNLKKSQFGESFLKKIYNRLFVVSEKNVSILMIVFSTILILPQVIYAISISTTSGRISNFANWNYLVPKIVTDDENFNNFIDHANQIPSSYFVLIQLPIIAVGLTMATMIIFISVYIRNEDTSNNIYLIQFAIFIAELFFTIIAATYSKITLNNLVKIWNQDLGIRQSFLELCQKFLNSENGQGDAGIFYQNFFAISLGPHSIFKINFIDFSNTNSTIKSLWLERNEFIAETIISLSFAITTTAITGHKVYLIRNEKKSLRPKKT
;
A
#
# COMPACT_ATOMS: atom_id res chain seq x y z
N MET A 1 14.85 -40.98 -20.42
CA MET A 1 13.78 -40.74 -21.42
C MET A 1 12.84 -39.59 -21.06
N GLU A 2 12.73 -39.13 -19.80
CA GLU A 2 11.96 -37.92 -19.42
C GLU A 2 12.48 -36.59 -20.04
N ASN A 3 13.77 -36.50 -20.36
CA ASN A 3 14.36 -35.27 -20.93
C ASN A 3 14.00 -35.04 -22.41
N ASN A 4 13.60 -36.08 -23.16
CA ASN A 4 13.26 -35.93 -24.59
C ASN A 4 11.82 -35.42 -24.81
N ALA A 5 10.91 -35.64 -23.87
CA ALA A 5 9.55 -35.12 -23.92
C ALA A 5 9.47 -33.61 -23.59
N LEU A 6 10.38 -33.09 -22.75
CA LEU A 6 10.52 -31.66 -22.50
C LEU A 6 11.03 -30.90 -23.73
N GLY A 7 11.94 -31.50 -24.50
CA GLY A 7 12.55 -30.87 -25.68
C GLY A 7 11.58 -30.59 -26.84
N ASN A 8 10.57 -31.44 -27.04
CA ASN A 8 9.62 -31.27 -28.15
C ASN A 8 8.47 -30.30 -27.84
N ASN A 9 8.14 -30.05 -26.55
CA ASN A 9 7.11 -29.07 -26.17
C ASN A 9 7.61 -27.61 -26.13
N LEU A 10 8.92 -27.38 -26.23
CA LEU A 10 9.53 -26.03 -26.20
C LEU A 10 9.68 -25.37 -27.58
N LYS A 11 9.34 -26.06 -28.68
CA LYS A 11 9.14 -25.47 -30.02
C LYS A 11 7.73 -24.91 -30.22
N ASN A 12 6.90 -24.93 -29.19
CA ASN A 12 5.48 -24.69 -29.27
C ASN A 12 5.17 -23.17 -29.30
N PRO A 13 4.42 -22.64 -30.29
CA PRO A 13 4.00 -21.23 -30.35
C PRO A 13 3.29 -20.76 -29.07
N HIS A 14 2.79 -21.68 -28.24
CA HIS A 14 2.23 -21.41 -26.92
C HIS A 14 3.20 -20.66 -25.97
N CYS A 15 4.49 -20.99 -25.96
CA CYS A 15 5.45 -20.33 -25.05
C CYS A 15 5.65 -18.85 -25.41
N PHE A 16 5.81 -18.55 -26.69
CA PHE A 16 5.89 -17.17 -27.18
C PHE A 16 4.61 -16.39 -26.91
N LYS A 17 3.43 -17.00 -27.05
CA LYS A 17 2.14 -16.37 -26.72
C LYS A 17 2.06 -15.97 -25.25
N VAL A 18 2.50 -16.82 -24.32
CA VAL A 18 2.48 -16.50 -22.89
C VAL A 18 3.53 -15.46 -22.53
N ILE A 19 4.76 -15.53 -23.06
CA ILE A 19 5.78 -14.48 -22.85
C ILE A 19 5.29 -13.14 -23.37
N PHE A 20 4.68 -13.12 -24.57
CA PHE A 20 4.08 -11.91 -25.13
C PHE A 20 2.96 -11.37 -24.23
N LEU A 21 2.06 -12.23 -23.76
CA LEU A 21 0.96 -11.85 -22.87
C LEU A 21 1.46 -11.32 -21.52
N VAL A 22 2.48 -11.95 -20.92
CA VAL A 22 3.12 -11.47 -19.69
C VAL A 22 3.79 -10.12 -19.90
N THR A 23 4.53 -9.96 -21.00
CA THR A 23 5.18 -8.68 -21.35
C THR A 23 4.13 -7.59 -21.58
N PHE A 24 3.04 -7.92 -22.27
CA PHE A 24 1.90 -7.01 -22.46
C PHE A 24 1.30 -6.57 -21.13
N PHE A 25 1.00 -7.50 -20.21
CA PHE A 25 0.51 -7.14 -18.89
C PHE A 25 1.50 -6.28 -18.10
N MET A 26 2.80 -6.59 -18.14
CA MET A 26 3.83 -5.75 -17.50
C MET A 26 3.84 -4.32 -18.04
N ILE A 27 3.70 -4.14 -19.36
CA ILE A 27 3.62 -2.80 -19.98
C ILE A 27 2.34 -2.09 -19.54
N VAL A 28 1.19 -2.78 -19.53
CA VAL A 28 -0.09 -2.21 -19.10
C VAL A 28 -0.03 -1.72 -17.64
N ILE A 29 0.58 -2.50 -16.74
CA ILE A 29 0.77 -2.11 -15.33
C ILE A 29 1.64 -0.85 -15.19
N ALA A 30 2.60 -0.67 -16.10
CA ALA A 30 3.50 0.47 -16.09
C ALA A 30 2.90 1.73 -16.75
N VAL A 31 1.76 1.64 -17.44
CA VAL A 31 1.10 2.81 -18.07
C VAL A 31 0.90 3.97 -17.08
N PRO A 32 0.36 3.77 -15.87
CA PRO A 32 0.25 4.84 -14.91
C PRO A 32 1.60 5.41 -14.45
N SER A 33 2.65 4.58 -14.38
CA SER A 33 4.02 5.02 -14.09
C SER A 33 4.58 5.89 -15.21
N PHE A 34 4.30 5.57 -16.47
CA PHE A 34 4.65 6.42 -17.61
C PHE A 34 3.91 7.76 -17.60
N ILE A 35 2.62 7.76 -17.28
CA ILE A 35 1.84 9.00 -17.12
C ILE A 35 2.42 9.83 -15.97
N PHE A 36 2.80 9.19 -14.86
CA PHE A 36 3.45 9.86 -13.75
C PHE A 36 4.81 10.48 -14.15
N ILE A 37 5.64 9.77 -14.91
CA ILE A 37 6.91 10.29 -15.46
C ILE A 37 6.64 11.51 -16.36
N PHE A 38 5.62 11.45 -17.21
CA PHE A 38 5.23 12.58 -18.06
C PHE A 38 4.80 13.79 -17.22
N ILE A 39 3.97 13.57 -16.20
CA ILE A 39 3.51 14.62 -15.28
C ILE A 39 4.69 15.29 -14.55
N THR A 40 5.63 14.51 -14.01
CA THR A 40 6.77 15.08 -13.26
C THR A 40 7.72 15.89 -14.13
N HIS A 41 7.83 15.60 -15.43
CA HIS A 41 8.68 16.37 -16.34
C HIS A 41 7.95 17.57 -16.97
N THR A 42 6.62 17.52 -17.06
CA THR A 42 5.83 18.60 -17.66
C THR A 42 5.36 19.62 -16.62
N ASN A 43 5.37 19.27 -15.33
CA ASN A 43 4.91 20.17 -14.28
C ASN A 43 5.91 21.30 -14.01
N ALA A 44 5.64 22.47 -14.61
CA ALA A 44 6.42 23.69 -14.40
C ALA A 44 6.56 24.08 -12.93
N ASN A 45 5.52 23.87 -12.11
CA ASN A 45 5.56 24.20 -10.68
C ASN A 45 6.58 23.35 -9.92
N LEU A 46 6.72 22.07 -10.30
CA LEU A 46 7.73 21.18 -9.70
C LEU A 46 9.13 21.61 -10.10
N LEU A 47 9.33 22.05 -11.34
CA LEU A 47 10.63 22.54 -11.82
C LEU A 47 11.05 23.83 -11.10
N ILE A 48 10.12 24.78 -10.94
CA ILE A 48 10.37 26.03 -10.19
C ILE A 48 10.73 25.70 -8.73
N TYR A 49 9.98 24.80 -8.10
CA TYR A 49 10.27 24.34 -6.74
C TYR A 49 11.65 23.65 -6.65
N LEU A 50 12.00 22.81 -7.61
CA LEU A 50 13.30 22.13 -7.68
C LEU A 50 14.47 23.11 -7.78
N GLU A 51 14.34 24.16 -8.59
CA GLU A 51 15.38 25.17 -8.78
C GLU A 51 15.64 25.97 -7.51
N LYS A 52 14.57 26.37 -6.82
CA LYS A 52 14.62 27.26 -5.64
C LYS A 52 14.73 26.50 -4.31
N TYR A 53 14.59 25.17 -4.29
CA TYR A 53 14.55 24.36 -3.07
C TYR A 53 15.71 24.63 -2.12
N ASN A 54 16.94 24.75 -2.64
CA ASN A 54 18.12 24.99 -1.81
C ASN A 54 18.04 26.34 -1.06
N THR A 55 17.46 27.37 -1.70
CA THR A 55 17.26 28.69 -1.12
C THR A 55 16.11 28.70 -0.12
N LEU A 56 15.05 27.92 -0.37
CA LEU A 56 13.90 27.79 0.54
C LEU A 56 14.18 26.93 1.78
N LYS A 57 15.15 26.03 1.71
CA LYS A 57 15.44 25.05 2.75
C LYS A 57 15.49 25.62 4.19
N PRO A 58 16.02 26.84 4.46
CA PRO A 58 16.05 27.39 5.82
C PRO A 58 14.68 27.67 6.45
N ILE A 59 13.66 27.99 5.64
CA ILE A 59 12.31 28.36 6.09
C ILE A 59 11.28 27.24 5.92
N LEU A 60 11.64 26.18 5.21
CA LEU A 60 10.81 24.99 5.04
C LEU A 60 10.97 24.04 6.23
N SER A 61 9.91 23.30 6.54
CA SER A 61 10.04 22.14 7.43
C SER A 61 11.15 21.21 6.93
N SER A 62 12.01 20.77 7.84
CA SER A 62 13.02 19.75 7.55
C SER A 62 12.42 18.44 7.03
N GLU A 63 11.12 18.22 7.26
CA GLU A 63 10.36 17.06 6.81
C GLU A 63 9.74 17.23 5.41
N LEU A 64 9.83 18.44 4.81
CA LEU A 64 9.42 18.65 3.42
C LEU A 64 10.51 18.14 2.48
N ASN A 65 10.18 17.09 1.74
CA ASN A 65 11.18 16.32 1.01
C ASN A 65 11.79 17.08 -0.17
N ASN A 66 13.06 16.73 -0.43
CA ASN A 66 13.82 17.26 -1.54
C ASN A 66 13.20 16.80 -2.87
N PRO A 67 12.79 17.71 -3.76
CA PRO A 67 12.18 17.34 -5.04
C PRO A 67 13.10 16.50 -5.94
N LYS A 68 14.43 16.52 -5.73
CA LYS A 68 15.38 15.62 -6.41
C LYS A 68 15.12 14.15 -6.10
N LEU A 69 14.59 13.84 -4.91
CA LEU A 69 14.27 12.48 -4.50
C LEU A 69 13.21 11.84 -5.42
N ILE A 70 12.22 12.62 -5.86
CA ILE A 70 11.18 12.18 -6.80
C ILE A 70 11.83 11.64 -8.08
N TYR A 71 12.69 12.43 -8.72
CA TYR A 71 13.36 12.05 -9.96
C TYR A 71 14.33 10.88 -9.76
N PHE A 72 15.14 10.90 -8.71
CA PHE A 72 16.11 9.83 -8.44
C PHE A 72 15.43 8.47 -8.25
N VAL A 73 14.40 8.43 -7.40
CA VAL A 73 13.67 7.19 -7.10
C VAL A 73 12.90 6.71 -8.34
N GLN A 74 12.28 7.64 -9.09
CA GLN A 74 11.56 7.33 -10.32
C GLN A 74 12.45 6.66 -11.38
N TRP A 75 13.65 7.22 -11.65
CA TRP A 75 14.56 6.64 -12.64
C TRP A 75 15.19 5.32 -12.18
N THR A 76 15.43 5.19 -10.87
CA THR A 76 15.86 3.91 -10.27
C THR A 76 14.78 2.85 -10.43
N ALA A 77 13.52 3.19 -10.17
CA ALA A 77 12.38 2.30 -10.39
C ALA A 77 12.30 1.86 -11.85
N PHE A 78 12.40 2.81 -12.78
CA PHE A 78 12.36 2.53 -14.21
C PHE A 78 13.50 1.62 -14.68
N SER A 79 14.69 1.75 -14.07
CA SER A 79 15.83 0.87 -14.34
C SER A 79 15.53 -0.59 -13.96
N PHE A 80 14.91 -0.83 -12.81
CA PHE A 80 14.48 -2.18 -12.42
C PHE A 80 13.40 -2.73 -13.35
N PHE A 81 12.45 -1.89 -13.79
CA PHE A 81 11.44 -2.29 -14.77
C PHE A 81 12.05 -2.69 -16.11
N ALA A 82 12.98 -1.88 -16.64
CA ALA A 82 13.69 -2.18 -17.88
C ALA A 82 14.49 -3.48 -17.79
N LEU A 83 15.18 -3.72 -16.66
CA LEU A 83 15.87 -4.98 -16.39
C LEU A 83 14.89 -6.16 -16.34
N ALA A 84 13.73 -6.02 -15.67
CA ALA A 84 12.71 -7.07 -15.62
C ALA A 84 12.16 -7.42 -17.01
N ILE A 85 11.83 -6.42 -17.83
CA ILE A 85 11.39 -6.63 -19.23
C ILE A 85 12.48 -7.35 -20.03
N MET A 86 13.72 -6.87 -19.95
CA MET A 86 14.85 -7.48 -20.63
C MET A 86 14.95 -8.96 -20.25
N MET A 87 14.89 -9.26 -18.95
CA MET A 87 14.93 -10.63 -18.45
C MET A 87 13.76 -11.49 -18.95
N VAL A 88 12.54 -10.95 -19.04
CA VAL A 88 11.37 -11.66 -19.59
C VAL A 88 11.53 -11.95 -21.07
N ILE A 89 12.08 -11.01 -21.86
CA ILE A 89 12.36 -11.24 -23.29
C ILE A 89 13.39 -12.38 -23.45
N PHE A 90 14.46 -12.38 -22.64
CA PHE A 90 15.47 -13.45 -22.64
C PHE A 90 14.98 -14.77 -22.01
N PHE A 91 13.84 -14.76 -21.30
CA PHE A 91 13.30 -15.96 -20.64
C PHE A 91 13.02 -17.09 -21.63
N GLY A 92 12.55 -16.77 -22.84
CA GLY A 92 12.31 -17.77 -23.89
C GLY A 92 13.57 -18.57 -24.28
N LEU A 93 14.75 -17.91 -24.26
CA LEU A 93 16.03 -18.56 -24.57
C LEU A 93 16.46 -19.50 -23.43
N ILE A 94 16.24 -19.08 -22.18
CA ILE A 94 16.54 -19.88 -20.98
C ILE A 94 15.63 -21.11 -20.90
N LEU A 95 14.34 -20.94 -21.23
CA LEU A 95 13.39 -22.05 -21.28
C LEU A 95 13.83 -23.12 -22.29
N ARG A 96 14.21 -22.70 -23.51
CA ARG A 96 14.59 -23.60 -24.60
C ARG A 96 15.88 -24.37 -24.33
N ASN A 97 16.78 -23.85 -23.50
CA ASN A 97 18.02 -24.55 -23.17
C ASN A 97 17.76 -25.73 -22.23
N SER A 98 17.87 -26.95 -22.75
CA SER A 98 17.66 -28.20 -22.01
C SER A 98 18.81 -28.53 -21.04
N ARG A 99 19.97 -27.86 -21.18
CA ARG A 99 21.13 -28.07 -20.28
C ARG A 99 21.01 -27.31 -18.97
N ILE A 100 20.12 -26.32 -18.88
CA ILE A 100 19.97 -25.50 -17.68
C ILE A 100 19.11 -26.24 -16.66
N ASN A 101 19.64 -26.39 -15.45
CA ASN A 101 18.95 -27.00 -14.32
C ASN A 101 17.65 -26.28 -13.99
N PHE A 102 16.64 -27.06 -13.61
CA PHE A 102 15.31 -26.56 -13.25
C PHE A 102 15.34 -25.48 -12.15
N ASN A 103 16.14 -25.68 -11.11
CA ASN A 103 16.29 -24.72 -10.01
C ASN A 103 16.80 -23.35 -10.49
N VAL A 104 17.66 -23.33 -11.51
CA VAL A 104 18.18 -22.09 -12.10
C VAL A 104 17.08 -21.36 -12.86
N LYS A 105 16.21 -22.09 -13.59
CA LYS A 105 15.05 -21.49 -14.27
C LYS A 105 14.05 -20.91 -13.26
N ALA A 106 13.79 -21.60 -12.16
CA ALA A 106 12.94 -21.10 -11.08
C ALA A 106 13.53 -19.86 -10.41
N ALA A 107 14.83 -19.87 -10.09
CA ALA A 107 15.53 -18.71 -9.53
C ALA A 107 15.47 -17.50 -10.47
N TYR A 108 15.57 -17.71 -11.79
CA TYR A 108 15.46 -16.65 -12.78
C TYR A 108 14.08 -15.95 -12.75
N ILE A 109 12.98 -16.71 -12.65
CA ILE A 109 11.63 -16.12 -12.47
C ILE A 109 11.55 -15.35 -11.14
N SER A 110 12.12 -15.90 -10.06
CA SER A 110 12.14 -15.20 -8.77
C SER A 110 12.87 -13.86 -8.84
N VAL A 111 13.97 -13.76 -9.61
CA VAL A 111 14.68 -12.48 -9.82
C VAL A 111 13.85 -11.50 -10.63
N ILE A 112 13.14 -11.95 -11.69
CA ILE A 112 12.20 -11.10 -12.44
C ILE A 112 11.14 -10.53 -11.49
N LEU A 113 10.53 -11.38 -10.67
CA LEU A 113 9.52 -10.96 -9.70
C LEU A 113 10.10 -9.94 -8.71
N PHE A 114 11.30 -10.19 -8.19
CA PHE A 114 11.97 -9.28 -7.27
C PHE A 114 12.18 -7.89 -7.89
N PHE A 115 12.64 -7.80 -9.13
CA PHE A 115 12.79 -6.52 -9.83
C PHE A 115 11.47 -5.80 -10.09
N LEU A 116 10.39 -6.54 -10.40
CA LEU A 116 9.06 -5.94 -10.54
C LEU A 116 8.51 -5.40 -9.22
N ILE A 117 8.72 -6.12 -8.11
CA ILE A 117 8.32 -5.65 -6.79
C ILE A 117 9.12 -4.38 -6.43
N LEU A 118 10.43 -4.37 -6.66
CA LEU A 118 11.26 -3.17 -6.45
C LEU A 118 10.80 -1.99 -7.31
N PHE A 119 10.48 -2.22 -8.59
CA PHE A 119 9.92 -1.19 -9.46
C PHE A 119 8.64 -0.59 -8.86
N ILE A 120 7.68 -1.41 -8.44
CA ILE A 120 6.41 -0.95 -7.88
C ILE A 120 6.62 -0.19 -6.57
N ILE A 121 7.44 -0.69 -5.66
CA ILE A 121 7.73 -0.02 -4.38
C ILE A 121 8.38 1.35 -4.62
N LEU A 122 9.40 1.41 -5.47
CA LEU A 122 10.13 2.66 -5.73
C LEU A 122 9.25 3.67 -6.47
N ILE A 123 8.49 3.26 -7.49
CA ILE A 123 7.63 4.21 -8.20
C ILE A 123 6.51 4.75 -7.31
N THR A 124 5.92 3.90 -6.45
CA THR A 124 4.94 4.35 -5.44
C THR A 124 5.55 5.32 -4.45
N PHE A 125 6.79 5.08 -4.02
CA PHE A 125 7.49 6.03 -3.16
C PHE A 125 7.66 7.40 -3.86
N ALA A 126 8.14 7.41 -5.11
CA ALA A 126 8.24 8.65 -5.88
C ALA A 126 6.88 9.37 -6.06
N GLN A 127 5.80 8.61 -6.27
CA GLN A 127 4.43 9.16 -6.34
C GLN A 127 3.97 9.78 -5.02
N ASN A 128 4.28 9.16 -3.88
CA ASN A 128 3.96 9.67 -2.54
C ASN A 128 4.71 10.98 -2.25
N GLU A 129 5.97 11.05 -2.67
CA GLU A 129 6.77 12.27 -2.59
C GLU A 129 6.18 13.40 -3.42
N TYR A 130 5.79 13.10 -4.66
CA TYR A 130 5.12 14.06 -5.53
C TYR A 130 3.76 14.52 -4.99
N ALA A 131 2.99 13.61 -4.39
CA ALA A 131 1.71 13.94 -3.77
C ALA A 131 1.87 14.86 -2.55
N THR A 132 2.99 14.76 -1.82
CA THR A 132 3.35 15.70 -0.75
C THR A 132 3.72 17.07 -1.30
N PHE A 133 4.51 17.13 -2.38
CA PHE A 133 4.75 18.38 -3.11
C PHE A 133 3.44 19.01 -3.61
N GLN A 134 2.50 18.23 -4.12
CA GLN A 134 1.20 18.76 -4.56
C GLN A 134 0.39 19.38 -3.44
N LEU A 135 0.44 18.82 -2.23
CA LEU A 135 -0.21 19.42 -1.07
C LEU A 135 0.43 20.77 -0.73
N PHE A 136 1.76 20.86 -0.77
CA PHE A 136 2.48 22.13 -0.60
C PHE A 136 2.11 23.15 -1.68
N PHE A 137 2.14 22.77 -2.96
CA PHE A 137 1.72 23.62 -4.08
C PHE A 137 0.28 24.13 -3.91
N LYS A 138 -0.66 23.26 -3.55
CA LYS A 138 -2.06 23.64 -3.33
C LYS A 138 -2.20 24.59 -2.15
N TYR A 139 -1.50 24.33 -1.05
CA TYR A 139 -1.49 25.22 0.10
C TYR A 139 -0.99 26.62 -0.29
N GLN A 140 0.18 26.70 -0.92
CA GLN A 140 0.79 27.97 -1.31
C GLN A 140 -0.10 28.78 -2.27
N ASN A 141 -0.84 28.11 -3.15
CA ASN A 141 -1.80 28.76 -4.04
C ASN A 141 -3.10 29.22 -3.33
N LEU A 142 -3.52 28.54 -2.26
CA LEU A 142 -4.77 28.86 -1.55
C LEU A 142 -4.57 29.97 -0.50
N THR A 143 -3.34 30.23 -0.10
CA THR A 143 -3.03 31.25 0.89
C THR A 143 -2.54 32.53 0.25
N ASN A 144 -2.83 33.66 0.89
CA ASN A 144 -2.25 34.97 0.63
C ASN A 144 -0.99 35.15 1.48
N HIS A 145 -0.23 36.19 1.17
CA HIS A 145 1.06 36.47 1.79
C HIS A 145 0.94 37.57 2.86
N TYR A 146 1.74 37.50 3.92
CA TYR A 146 1.81 38.53 4.98
C TYR A 146 2.83 39.61 4.58
N ASN A 147 2.51 40.89 4.76
CA ASN A 147 3.38 41.97 4.25
C ASN A 147 4.59 42.30 5.15
N ASN A 148 4.70 41.71 6.34
CA ASN A 148 5.74 42.05 7.31
C ASN A 148 6.97 41.14 7.19
N TYR A 149 8.01 41.68 6.55
CA TYR A 149 9.34 41.10 6.46
C TYR A 149 10.30 41.77 7.44
N GLU A 150 10.22 41.38 8.71
CA GLU A 150 11.17 41.85 9.73
C GLU A 150 12.29 40.84 10.03
N ASP A 151 12.21 39.61 9.50
CA ASP A 151 13.28 38.62 9.69
C ASP A 151 14.43 38.80 8.68
N THR A 152 15.48 39.48 9.14
CA THR A 152 16.68 39.74 8.35
C THR A 152 17.56 38.51 8.08
N GLU A 153 17.42 37.43 8.86
CA GLU A 153 18.33 36.27 8.76
C GLU A 153 18.02 35.37 7.54
N ASN A 154 16.77 35.33 7.09
CA ASN A 154 16.31 34.46 6.00
C ASN A 154 15.70 35.22 4.81
N LEU A 155 16.08 36.49 4.61
CA LEU A 155 15.47 37.38 3.61
C LEU A 155 15.47 36.81 2.18
N GLU A 156 16.54 36.12 1.77
CA GLU A 156 16.61 35.50 0.44
C GLU A 156 15.63 34.33 0.27
N ALA A 157 15.48 33.50 1.31
CA ALA A 157 14.55 32.38 1.32
C ALA A 157 13.10 32.88 1.23
N TRP A 158 12.80 33.93 1.99
CA TRP A 158 11.50 34.61 1.97
C TRP A 158 11.16 35.22 0.61
N ARG A 159 12.11 35.92 -0.02
CA ARG A 159 11.94 36.44 -1.40
C ARG A 159 11.68 35.32 -2.40
N ALA A 160 12.41 34.20 -2.29
CA ALA A 160 12.18 33.03 -3.13
C ALA A 160 10.78 32.42 -2.91
N MET A 161 10.26 32.44 -1.68
CA MET A 161 8.91 31.96 -1.39
C MET A 161 7.84 32.83 -2.06
N ILE A 162 7.97 34.16 -2.01
CA ILE A 162 7.06 35.07 -2.73
C ILE A 162 7.07 34.77 -4.22
N GLU A 163 8.27 34.64 -4.80
CA GLU A 163 8.44 34.37 -6.22
C GLU A 163 7.72 33.07 -6.62
N ILE A 164 7.95 31.99 -5.86
CA ILE A 164 7.31 30.69 -6.09
C ILE A 164 5.79 30.79 -5.95
N LYS A 165 5.30 31.42 -4.88
CA LYS A 165 3.88 31.59 -4.63
C LYS A 165 3.19 32.37 -5.75
N THR A 166 3.81 33.47 -6.18
CA THR A 166 3.34 34.26 -7.32
C THR A 166 3.25 33.42 -8.59
N GLN A 167 4.30 32.65 -8.89
CA GLN A 167 4.30 31.75 -10.05
C GLN A 167 3.25 30.64 -9.92
N PHE A 168 3.06 30.08 -8.73
CA PHE A 168 2.05 29.05 -8.47
C PHE A 168 0.65 29.60 -8.68
N THR A 169 0.35 30.81 -8.19
CA THR A 169 -0.93 31.48 -8.39
C THR A 169 -1.20 31.76 -9.87
N ILE A 170 -0.20 32.27 -10.61
CA ILE A 170 -0.31 32.49 -12.06
C ILE A 170 -0.56 31.18 -12.81
N ASN A 171 0.19 30.12 -12.47
CA ASN A 171 0.02 28.82 -13.10
C ASN A 171 -1.33 28.19 -12.77
N TYR A 172 -1.81 28.37 -11.54
CA TYR A 172 -3.13 27.90 -11.12
C TYR A 172 -4.26 28.64 -11.85
N SER A 173 -4.18 29.97 -11.96
CA SER A 173 -5.17 30.76 -12.73
C SER A 173 -5.18 30.39 -14.21
N ASN A 174 -4.00 30.07 -14.76
CA ASN A 174 -3.84 29.61 -16.14
C ASN A 174 -4.19 28.11 -16.33
N LYS A 175 -4.67 27.42 -15.29
CA LYS A 175 -5.01 25.99 -15.30
C LYS A 175 -3.83 25.06 -15.67
N ILE A 176 -2.59 25.51 -15.45
CA ILE A 176 -1.37 24.71 -15.62
C ILE A 176 -1.16 23.90 -14.32
N ILE A 177 -2.12 23.02 -14.04
CA ILE A 177 -2.17 22.22 -12.80
C ILE A 177 -2.13 20.76 -13.17
N PHE A 178 -1.03 20.09 -12.80
CA PHE A 178 -0.88 18.65 -12.98
C PHE A 178 -1.21 17.94 -11.68
N ASN A 179 -2.49 17.60 -11.49
CA ASN A 179 -2.94 16.79 -10.36
C ASN A 179 -2.57 15.31 -10.54
N TRP A 180 -2.35 14.63 -9.42
CA TRP A 180 -2.08 13.19 -9.34
C TRP A 180 -2.91 12.61 -8.19
N LEU A 181 -2.62 11.37 -7.83
CA LEU A 181 -3.18 10.68 -6.68
C LEU A 181 -2.77 11.35 -5.36
N THR A 182 -3.64 11.27 -4.36
CA THR A 182 -3.32 11.75 -3.01
C THR A 182 -2.33 10.82 -2.31
N ASN A 183 -1.69 11.29 -1.23
CA ASN A 183 -0.77 10.48 -0.39
C ASN A 183 -1.37 9.15 0.10
N LYS A 184 -2.70 9.00 0.11
CA LYS A 184 -3.40 7.78 0.54
C LYS A 184 -3.68 6.86 -0.67
N ASP A 185 -4.13 7.44 -1.77
CA ASP A 185 -4.52 6.71 -2.98
C ASP A 185 -3.33 6.06 -3.69
N VAL A 186 -2.14 6.66 -3.59
CA VAL A 186 -0.88 6.11 -4.12
C VAL A 186 -0.61 4.69 -3.58
N TRP A 187 -0.93 4.40 -2.33
CA TRP A 187 -0.72 3.07 -1.75
C TRP A 187 -1.78 2.04 -2.18
N TRP A 188 -3.00 2.48 -2.48
CA TRP A 188 -4.00 1.62 -3.11
C TRP A 188 -3.64 1.25 -4.56
N MET A 189 -2.95 2.16 -5.24
CA MET A 189 -2.41 1.90 -6.57
C MET A 189 -1.29 0.84 -6.54
N LEU A 190 -0.38 0.89 -5.55
CA LEU A 190 0.63 -0.15 -5.30
C LEU A 190 -0.04 -1.53 -5.16
N PHE A 191 -1.15 -1.62 -4.44
CA PHE A 191 -1.94 -2.84 -4.32
C PHE A 191 -2.41 -3.35 -5.69
N ALA A 192 -3.07 -2.50 -6.48
CA ALA A 192 -3.58 -2.88 -7.80
C ALA A 192 -2.45 -3.37 -8.74
N GLN A 193 -1.29 -2.70 -8.72
CA GLN A 193 -0.13 -3.12 -9.52
C GLN A 193 0.46 -4.45 -9.03
N SER A 194 0.51 -4.67 -7.72
CA SER A 194 1.00 -5.91 -7.10
C SER A 194 0.16 -7.13 -7.49
N VAL A 195 -1.18 -6.97 -7.56
CA VAL A 195 -2.09 -8.03 -8.02
C VAL A 195 -1.72 -8.53 -9.41
N VAL A 196 -1.49 -7.61 -10.36
CA VAL A 196 -1.20 -8.00 -11.74
C VAL A 196 0.21 -8.60 -11.87
N VAL A 197 1.17 -8.16 -11.06
CA VAL A 197 2.50 -8.79 -10.97
C VAL A 197 2.38 -10.23 -10.46
N ILE A 198 1.56 -10.48 -9.44
CA ILE A 198 1.32 -11.84 -8.93
C ILE A 198 0.65 -12.71 -9.99
N ILE A 199 -0.34 -12.20 -10.72
CA ILE A 199 -0.99 -12.94 -11.83
C ILE A 199 0.03 -13.26 -12.95
N SER A 200 0.90 -12.30 -13.28
CA SER A 200 1.96 -12.48 -14.27
C SER A 200 2.97 -13.53 -13.81
N PHE A 201 3.31 -13.52 -12.52
CA PHE A 201 4.21 -14.50 -11.90
C PHE A 201 3.62 -15.90 -11.91
N ILE A 202 2.34 -16.06 -11.54
CA ILE A 202 1.62 -17.35 -11.64
C ILE A 202 1.71 -17.85 -13.09
N SER A 203 1.40 -16.99 -14.06
CA SER A 203 1.43 -17.36 -15.49
C SER A 203 2.83 -17.81 -15.97
N LEU A 204 3.90 -17.17 -15.48
CA LEU A 204 5.29 -17.57 -15.78
C LEU A 204 5.67 -18.88 -15.08
N GLN A 205 5.20 -19.09 -13.85
CA GLN A 205 5.38 -20.36 -13.15
C GLN A 205 4.69 -21.49 -13.92
N ASP A 206 3.47 -21.31 -14.40
CA ASP A 206 2.74 -22.36 -15.13
C ASP A 206 3.51 -22.86 -16.36
N LEU A 207 4.25 -21.97 -17.05
CA LEU A 207 5.11 -22.38 -18.16
C LEU A 207 6.24 -23.33 -17.75
N LEU A 208 6.75 -23.21 -16.52
CA LEU A 208 7.79 -24.08 -15.98
C LEU A 208 7.22 -25.36 -15.34
N PHE A 209 6.11 -25.23 -14.60
CA PHE A 209 5.58 -26.26 -13.72
C PHE A 209 4.37 -27.00 -14.28
N GLY A 210 3.76 -26.49 -15.37
CA GLY A 210 2.59 -27.06 -16.04
C GLY A 210 2.86 -28.39 -16.73
N LYS A 211 3.17 -29.42 -15.95
CA LYS A 211 3.05 -30.80 -16.39
C LYS A 211 1.59 -31.20 -16.23
N LYS A 212 0.92 -31.52 -17.34
CA LYS A 212 -0.26 -32.40 -17.33
C LYS A 212 0.21 -33.77 -16.81
N TYR A 213 0.18 -33.98 -15.49
CA TYR A 213 0.35 -35.31 -14.94
C TYR A 213 -0.89 -36.12 -15.33
N ASN A 214 -0.67 -37.33 -15.86
CA ASN A 214 -1.72 -38.25 -16.32
C ASN A 214 -2.93 -38.27 -15.37
N ASP A 215 -4.11 -37.91 -15.89
CA ASP A 215 -5.42 -37.95 -15.23
C ASP A 215 -5.73 -39.29 -14.52
N ASN A 216 -5.04 -40.37 -14.91
CA ASN A 216 -5.25 -41.73 -14.40
C ASN A 216 -4.87 -41.94 -12.92
N ASN A 217 -3.94 -41.17 -12.34
CA ASN A 217 -3.57 -41.32 -10.92
C ASN A 217 -4.47 -40.51 -9.99
N ILE A 218 -4.96 -39.35 -10.44
CA ILE A 218 -5.89 -38.51 -9.69
C ILE A 218 -7.27 -39.16 -9.64
N GLN A 219 -7.74 -39.76 -10.75
CA GLN A 219 -8.97 -40.57 -10.75
C GLN A 219 -8.91 -41.72 -9.74
N LYS A 220 -7.77 -42.40 -9.60
CA LYS A 220 -7.60 -43.47 -8.60
C LYS A 220 -7.71 -42.97 -7.14
N ILE A 221 -7.12 -41.81 -6.83
CA ILE A 221 -7.19 -41.20 -5.48
C ILE A 221 -8.61 -40.70 -5.18
N ILE A 222 -9.28 -40.09 -6.16
CA ILE A 222 -10.67 -39.63 -6.06
C ILE A 222 -11.62 -40.82 -5.89
N GLU A 223 -11.44 -41.91 -6.65
CA GLU A 223 -12.24 -43.14 -6.50
C GLU A 223 -12.04 -43.82 -5.14
N THR A 224 -10.81 -43.84 -4.59
CA THR A 224 -10.57 -44.43 -3.26
C THR A 224 -11.17 -43.60 -2.12
N ASN A 225 -11.22 -42.27 -2.25
CA ASN A 225 -11.80 -41.40 -1.23
C ASN A 225 -13.33 -41.29 -1.35
N LEU A 226 -13.90 -41.31 -2.56
CA LEU A 226 -15.35 -41.35 -2.77
C LEU A 226 -15.98 -42.67 -2.33
N LYS A 227 -15.27 -43.81 -2.46
CA LYS A 227 -15.75 -45.11 -1.96
C LYS A 227 -15.88 -45.18 -0.44
N LYS A 228 -15.23 -44.28 0.32
CA LYS A 228 -15.36 -44.21 1.79
C LYS A 228 -16.49 -43.30 2.28
N SER A 229 -17.08 -42.44 1.43
CA SER A 229 -18.04 -41.40 1.87
C SER A 229 -19.46 -41.58 1.34
N GLN A 230 -19.78 -42.70 0.68
CA GLN A 230 -21.06 -42.90 0.00
C GLN A 230 -21.91 -43.97 0.68
N PHE A 231 -22.35 -43.75 1.92
CA PHE A 231 -23.61 -44.33 2.41
C PHE A 231 -24.21 -43.42 3.51
N GLY A 232 -25.34 -42.76 3.22
CA GLY A 232 -26.29 -42.27 4.22
C GLY A 232 -26.08 -40.91 4.91
N GLU A 233 -25.30 -39.96 4.37
CA GLU A 233 -24.98 -38.72 5.11
C GLU A 233 -25.74 -37.46 4.65
N SER A 234 -26.16 -36.63 5.62
CA SER A 234 -26.89 -35.36 5.43
C SER A 234 -26.10 -34.32 4.60
N PHE A 235 -26.78 -33.34 3.99
CA PHE A 235 -26.15 -32.32 3.13
C PHE A 235 -25.01 -31.56 3.84
N LEU A 236 -25.20 -31.21 5.12
CA LEU A 236 -24.18 -30.57 5.95
C LEU A 236 -22.98 -31.51 6.22
N LYS A 237 -23.23 -32.80 6.46
CA LYS A 237 -22.18 -33.79 6.69
C LYS A 237 -21.39 -34.09 5.41
N LYS A 238 -22.04 -34.06 4.24
CA LYS A 238 -21.37 -34.12 2.92
C LYS A 238 -20.49 -32.90 2.66
N ILE A 239 -20.96 -31.69 2.98
CA ILE A 239 -20.14 -30.47 2.85
C ILE A 239 -18.95 -30.51 3.82
N TYR A 240 -19.19 -30.91 5.07
CA TYR A 240 -18.15 -31.09 6.07
C TYR A 240 -17.11 -32.10 5.61
N ASN A 241 -17.52 -33.31 5.22
CA ASN A 241 -16.59 -34.33 4.74
C ASN A 241 -15.84 -33.86 3.50
N ARG A 242 -16.49 -33.14 2.57
CA ARG A 242 -15.84 -32.61 1.35
C ARG A 242 -14.83 -31.50 1.62
N LEU A 243 -15.10 -30.58 2.55
CA LEU A 243 -14.18 -29.50 2.96
C LEU A 243 -13.06 -30.01 3.87
N PHE A 244 -13.30 -31.08 4.63
CA PHE A 244 -12.33 -31.61 5.57
C PHE A 244 -11.42 -32.71 5.01
N VAL A 245 -11.72 -33.28 3.83
CA VAL A 245 -10.77 -34.14 3.09
C VAL A 245 -9.42 -33.43 2.93
N VAL A 246 -8.34 -34.15 3.22
CA VAL A 246 -6.96 -33.67 3.16
C VAL A 246 -6.56 -33.55 1.68
N SER A 247 -6.66 -32.34 1.12
CA SER A 247 -6.21 -32.02 -0.25
C SER A 247 -5.75 -30.57 -0.35
N GLU A 248 -4.84 -30.26 -1.28
CA GLU A 248 -4.32 -28.89 -1.47
C GLU A 248 -5.44 -27.90 -1.83
N LYS A 249 -6.41 -28.34 -2.63
CA LYS A 249 -7.61 -27.57 -2.95
C LYS A 249 -8.41 -27.20 -1.69
N ASN A 250 -8.67 -28.16 -0.82
CA ASN A 250 -9.45 -27.92 0.40
C ASN A 250 -8.70 -27.04 1.40
N VAL A 251 -7.38 -27.23 1.53
CA VAL A 251 -6.54 -26.33 2.33
C VAL A 251 -6.60 -24.91 1.75
N SER A 252 -6.53 -24.75 0.43
CA SER A 252 -6.63 -23.44 -0.22
C SER A 252 -8.00 -22.77 0.05
N ILE A 253 -9.11 -23.52 -0.01
CA ILE A 253 -10.45 -23.00 0.35
C ILE A 253 -10.50 -22.56 1.82
N LEU A 254 -10.02 -23.40 2.73
CA LEU A 254 -9.99 -23.06 4.16
C LEU A 254 -9.14 -21.83 4.42
N MET A 255 -7.99 -21.72 3.76
CA MET A 255 -7.14 -20.53 3.84
C MET A 255 -7.87 -19.29 3.34
N ILE A 256 -8.51 -19.34 2.17
CA ILE A 256 -9.30 -18.23 1.62
C ILE A 256 -10.41 -17.79 2.60
N VAL A 257 -11.18 -18.74 3.13
CA VAL A 257 -12.30 -18.43 4.03
C VAL A 257 -11.78 -17.82 5.34
N PHE A 258 -10.81 -18.47 5.97
CA PHE A 258 -10.27 -17.98 7.25
C PHE A 258 -9.53 -16.65 7.10
N SER A 259 -8.75 -16.48 6.04
CA SER A 259 -8.05 -15.22 5.78
C SER A 259 -9.03 -14.08 5.51
N THR A 260 -10.11 -14.33 4.77
CA THR A 260 -11.15 -13.31 4.52
C THR A 260 -11.75 -12.81 5.84
N ILE A 261 -12.13 -13.73 6.73
CA ILE A 261 -12.70 -13.38 8.04
C ILE A 261 -11.69 -12.56 8.87
N LEU A 262 -10.42 -12.94 8.83
CA LEU A 262 -9.33 -12.28 9.56
C LEU A 262 -8.98 -10.89 9.05
N ILE A 263 -8.94 -10.75 7.74
CA ILE A 263 -8.51 -9.52 7.06
C ILE A 263 -9.65 -8.50 7.03
N LEU A 264 -10.92 -8.92 7.06
CA LEU A 264 -12.07 -8.05 6.93
C LEU A 264 -12.06 -6.86 7.93
N PRO A 265 -11.86 -7.04 9.25
CA PRO A 265 -11.76 -5.91 10.17
C PRO A 265 -10.60 -4.96 9.84
N GLN A 266 -9.48 -5.49 9.35
CA GLN A 266 -8.31 -4.70 8.99
C GLN A 266 -8.55 -3.92 7.69
N VAL A 267 -9.28 -4.48 6.72
CA VAL A 267 -9.73 -3.78 5.50
C VAL A 267 -10.66 -2.63 5.85
N ILE A 268 -11.66 -2.85 6.72
CA ILE A 268 -12.59 -1.78 7.13
C ILE A 268 -11.81 -0.65 7.79
N TYR A 269 -10.86 -0.98 8.68
CA TYR A 269 -9.99 0.01 9.30
C TYR A 269 -9.14 0.76 8.26
N ALA A 270 -8.47 0.06 7.34
CA ALA A 270 -7.66 0.65 6.28
C ALA A 270 -8.47 1.59 5.36
N ILE A 271 -9.72 1.23 5.03
CA ILE A 271 -10.63 2.11 4.26
C ILE A 271 -10.97 3.36 5.08
N SER A 272 -11.31 3.20 6.36
CA SER A 272 -11.68 4.31 7.25
C SER A 272 -10.56 5.36 7.39
N ILE A 273 -9.32 4.91 7.58
CA ILE A 273 -8.15 5.81 7.68
C ILE A 273 -7.73 6.40 6.34
N SER A 274 -8.08 5.77 5.21
CA SER A 274 -7.74 6.26 3.88
C SER A 274 -8.76 7.25 3.30
N THR A 275 -9.97 7.32 3.85
CA THR A 275 -11.04 8.18 3.34
C THR A 275 -10.71 9.67 3.52
N THR A 276 -10.65 10.44 2.44
CA THR A 276 -10.24 11.86 2.44
C THR A 276 -11.13 12.76 3.31
N SER A 277 -12.42 12.45 3.42
CA SER A 277 -13.37 13.16 4.29
C SER A 277 -13.52 12.52 5.68
N GLY A 278 -12.81 11.43 5.96
CA GLY A 278 -12.92 10.70 7.23
C GLY A 278 -12.33 11.48 8.40
N ARG A 279 -12.97 11.39 9.57
CA ARG A 279 -12.51 12.04 10.81
C ARG A 279 -11.10 11.63 11.19
N ILE A 280 -10.78 10.34 11.08
CA ILE A 280 -9.44 9.80 11.39
C ILE A 280 -8.38 10.42 10.47
N SER A 281 -8.67 10.46 9.17
CA SER A 281 -7.67 10.88 8.18
C SER A 281 -7.44 12.40 8.24
N ASN A 282 -8.48 13.19 8.52
CA ASN A 282 -8.34 14.62 8.79
C ASN A 282 -7.59 14.90 10.08
N PHE A 283 -7.90 14.16 11.15
CA PHE A 283 -7.15 14.26 12.41
C PHE A 283 -5.66 13.95 12.21
N ALA A 284 -5.33 12.87 11.48
CA ALA A 284 -3.95 12.53 11.15
C ALA A 284 -3.29 13.60 10.26
N ASN A 285 -4.01 14.14 9.27
CA ASN A 285 -3.48 15.20 8.40
C ASN A 285 -3.13 16.47 9.21
N TRP A 286 -3.99 16.87 10.15
CA TRP A 286 -3.74 18.04 11.00
C TRP A 286 -2.55 17.86 11.94
N ASN A 287 -2.32 16.66 12.45
CA ASN A 287 -1.20 16.41 13.38
C ASN A 287 0.13 16.14 12.67
N TYR A 288 0.14 15.68 11.40
CA TYR A 288 1.39 15.26 10.73
C TYR A 288 1.67 15.89 9.37
N LEU A 289 0.67 16.39 8.64
CA LEU A 289 0.87 17.02 7.33
C LEU A 289 0.81 18.54 7.42
N VAL A 290 -0.13 19.09 8.20
CA VAL A 290 -0.23 20.55 8.39
C VAL A 290 1.10 21.13 8.91
N PRO A 291 1.72 20.60 9.99
CA PRO A 291 2.98 21.17 10.50
C PRO A 291 4.15 21.14 9.51
N LYS A 292 4.08 20.26 8.51
CA LYS A 292 5.08 20.16 7.43
C LYS A 292 4.91 21.20 6.34
N ILE A 293 3.68 21.69 6.15
CA ILE A 293 3.28 22.46 4.97
C ILE A 293 3.13 23.94 5.29
N VAL A 294 2.66 24.29 6.50
CA VAL A 294 2.27 25.67 6.86
C VAL A 294 3.38 26.45 7.58
N THR A 295 4.64 26.13 7.31
CA THR A 295 5.79 26.71 8.05
C THR A 295 6.04 28.18 7.76
N ASP A 296 5.40 28.73 6.74
CA ASP A 296 5.46 30.14 6.33
C ASP A 296 4.39 31.03 6.98
N ASP A 297 3.51 30.48 7.84
CA ASP A 297 2.49 31.23 8.57
C ASP A 297 2.77 31.23 10.08
N GLU A 298 3.24 32.36 10.60
CA GLU A 298 3.61 32.52 12.00
C GLU A 298 2.46 32.24 12.99
N ASN A 299 1.20 32.38 12.54
CA ASN A 299 0.05 32.07 13.39
C ASN A 299 0.05 30.60 13.83
N PHE A 300 0.65 29.72 13.04
CA PHE A 300 0.73 28.28 13.29
C PHE A 300 1.93 27.86 14.14
N ASN A 301 2.92 28.74 14.41
CA ASN A 301 4.19 28.36 15.07
C ASN A 301 3.97 27.58 16.37
N ASN A 302 3.12 28.11 17.28
CA ASN A 302 2.83 27.43 18.55
C ASN A 302 2.24 26.02 18.34
N PHE A 303 1.34 25.86 17.36
CA PHE A 303 0.76 24.57 17.01
C PHE A 303 1.80 23.62 16.40
N ILE A 304 2.66 24.13 15.51
CA ILE A 304 3.74 23.37 14.86
C ILE A 304 4.71 22.82 15.92
N ASP A 305 5.17 23.66 16.84
CA ASP A 305 6.13 23.29 17.89
C ASP A 305 5.62 22.13 18.75
N HIS A 306 4.33 22.15 19.06
CA HIS A 306 3.68 21.11 19.84
C HIS A 306 3.39 19.86 19.01
N ALA A 307 2.95 20.01 17.75
CA ALA A 307 2.68 18.88 16.86
C ALA A 307 3.95 18.11 16.49
N ASN A 308 5.09 18.78 16.37
CA ASN A 308 6.39 18.15 16.09
C ASN A 308 6.91 17.27 17.25
N GLN A 309 6.35 17.40 18.45
CA GLN A 309 6.72 16.57 19.61
C GLN A 309 5.99 15.22 19.63
N ILE A 310 5.07 14.98 18.68
CA ILE A 310 4.31 13.74 18.62
C ILE A 310 5.24 12.57 18.20
N PRO A 311 5.37 11.51 19.02
CA PRO A 311 6.44 10.50 18.88
C PRO A 311 6.22 9.45 17.78
N SER A 312 5.27 9.66 16.86
CA SER A 312 4.91 8.69 15.82
C SER A 312 4.86 9.32 14.43
N SER A 313 4.89 8.50 13.38
CA SER A 313 4.90 9.00 12.00
C SER A 313 3.59 8.76 11.26
N TYR A 314 3.30 9.64 10.29
CA TYR A 314 2.16 9.50 9.38
C TYR A 314 2.17 8.17 8.61
N PHE A 315 3.36 7.70 8.23
CA PHE A 315 3.53 6.43 7.51
C PHE A 315 2.97 5.27 8.33
N VAL A 316 3.31 5.20 9.62
CA VAL A 316 2.90 4.08 10.48
C VAL A 316 1.41 4.10 10.79
N LEU A 317 0.83 5.30 10.95
CA LEU A 317 -0.59 5.48 11.26
C LEU A 317 -1.51 5.26 10.05
N ILE A 318 -1.09 5.65 8.84
CA ILE A 318 -1.98 5.64 7.66
C ILE A 318 -1.50 4.66 6.60
N GLN A 319 -0.23 4.71 6.22
CA GLN A 319 0.26 4.07 5.00
C GLN A 319 0.59 2.59 5.21
N LEU A 320 1.29 2.26 6.30
CA LEU A 320 1.67 0.89 6.67
C LEU A 320 0.49 -0.10 6.74
N PRO A 321 -0.64 0.18 7.43
CA PRO A 321 -1.78 -0.74 7.44
C PRO A 321 -2.41 -0.93 6.06
N ILE A 322 -2.45 0.11 5.21
CA ILE A 322 -2.95 -0.01 3.82
C ILE A 322 -2.04 -0.94 3.02
N ILE A 323 -0.72 -0.77 3.12
CA ILE A 323 0.28 -1.62 2.45
C ILE A 323 0.13 -3.07 2.88
N ALA A 324 0.03 -3.32 4.19
CA ALA A 324 -0.05 -4.68 4.73
C ALA A 324 -1.33 -5.40 4.24
N VAL A 325 -2.49 -4.75 4.36
CA VAL A 325 -3.78 -5.27 3.86
C VAL A 325 -3.71 -5.52 2.35
N GLY A 326 -3.20 -4.56 1.57
CA GLY A 326 -3.05 -4.70 0.13
C GLY A 326 -2.19 -5.89 -0.26
N LEU A 327 -1.02 -6.06 0.37
CA LEU A 327 -0.13 -7.19 0.13
C LEU A 327 -0.81 -8.53 0.43
N THR A 328 -1.46 -8.67 1.60
CA THR A 328 -2.14 -9.92 1.96
C THR A 328 -3.31 -10.23 1.01
N MET A 329 -4.06 -9.22 0.57
CA MET A 329 -5.11 -9.41 -0.43
C MET A 329 -4.53 -9.83 -1.79
N ALA A 330 -3.38 -9.27 -2.18
CA ALA A 330 -2.73 -9.61 -3.43
C ALA A 330 -2.21 -11.05 -3.42
N THR A 331 -1.60 -11.50 -2.32
CA THR A 331 -1.11 -12.89 -2.19
C THR A 331 -2.24 -13.91 -2.02
N MET A 332 -3.40 -13.51 -1.49
CA MET A 332 -4.60 -14.35 -1.47
C MET A 332 -5.03 -14.83 -2.87
N ILE A 333 -4.73 -14.05 -3.92
CA ILE A 333 -5.01 -14.41 -5.33
C ILE A 333 -4.25 -15.68 -5.75
N ILE A 334 -3.08 -15.95 -5.17
CA ILE A 334 -2.33 -17.18 -5.42
C ILE A 334 -3.18 -18.39 -5.02
N PHE A 335 -3.79 -18.38 -3.84
CA PHE A 335 -4.65 -19.47 -3.37
C PHE A 335 -5.95 -19.57 -4.15
N ILE A 336 -6.52 -18.44 -4.60
CA ILE A 336 -7.67 -18.42 -5.50
C ILE A 336 -7.31 -19.13 -6.81
N SER A 337 -6.13 -18.84 -7.37
CA SER A 337 -5.64 -19.49 -8.59
C SER A 337 -5.47 -21.00 -8.40
N VAL A 338 -4.81 -21.43 -7.32
CA VAL A 338 -4.66 -22.87 -6.98
C VAL A 338 -6.02 -23.55 -6.84
N TYR A 339 -6.98 -22.90 -6.17
CA TYR A 339 -8.33 -23.43 -6.00
C TYR A 339 -9.08 -23.62 -7.33
N ILE A 340 -9.05 -22.61 -8.21
CA ILE A 340 -9.77 -22.63 -9.50
C ILE A 340 -9.16 -23.69 -10.43
N ARG A 341 -7.83 -23.75 -10.50
CA ARG A 341 -7.13 -24.55 -11.50
C ARG A 341 -6.93 -26.00 -11.11
N ASN A 342 -7.02 -26.32 -9.82
CA ASN A 342 -6.80 -27.68 -9.31
C ASN A 342 -5.45 -28.26 -9.77
N GLU A 343 -4.44 -27.39 -9.91
CA GLU A 343 -3.10 -27.74 -10.36
C GLU A 343 -2.32 -28.38 -9.22
N ASP A 344 -1.70 -29.54 -9.49
CA ASP A 344 -0.70 -30.15 -8.61
C ASP A 344 0.56 -29.28 -8.60
N THR A 345 0.54 -28.23 -7.77
CA THR A 345 1.73 -27.43 -7.51
C THR A 345 2.81 -28.30 -6.85
N SER A 346 4.08 -27.99 -7.10
CA SER A 346 5.14 -28.71 -6.39
C SER A 346 4.98 -28.46 -4.88
N ASN A 347 4.97 -29.52 -4.07
CA ASN A 347 4.70 -29.44 -2.63
C ASN A 347 5.56 -28.38 -1.91
N ASN A 348 6.79 -28.17 -2.36
CA ASN A 348 7.71 -27.21 -1.75
C ASN A 348 7.31 -25.76 -2.07
N ILE A 349 6.86 -25.47 -3.30
CA ILE A 349 6.42 -24.13 -3.69
C ILE A 349 5.13 -23.78 -2.96
N TYR A 350 4.17 -24.71 -2.91
CA TYR A 350 2.92 -24.51 -2.16
C TYR A 350 3.19 -24.24 -0.67
N LEU A 351 4.11 -24.99 -0.05
CA LEU A 351 4.48 -24.80 1.35
C LEU A 351 5.16 -23.44 1.59
N ILE A 352 6.03 -23.00 0.69
CA ILE A 352 6.66 -21.67 0.78
C ILE A 352 5.59 -20.57 0.64
N GLN A 353 4.70 -20.66 -0.36
CA GLN A 353 3.59 -19.71 -0.54
C GLN A 353 2.67 -19.67 0.69
N PHE A 354 2.37 -20.82 1.26
CA PHE A 354 1.61 -20.95 2.50
C PHE A 354 2.29 -20.27 3.70
N ALA A 355 3.59 -20.50 3.88
CA ALA A 355 4.36 -19.89 4.96
C ALA A 355 4.46 -18.36 4.81
N ILE A 356 4.70 -17.87 3.58
CA ILE A 356 4.73 -16.43 3.27
C ILE A 356 3.36 -15.80 3.58
N PHE A 357 2.27 -16.41 3.13
CA PHE A 357 0.93 -15.87 3.35
C PHE A 357 0.53 -15.81 4.83
N ILE A 358 0.91 -16.81 5.63
CA ILE A 358 0.70 -16.76 7.08
C ILE A 358 1.51 -15.61 7.71
N ALA A 359 2.78 -15.47 7.34
CA ALA A 359 3.61 -14.38 7.84
C ALA A 359 3.00 -13.01 7.49
N GLU A 360 2.49 -12.85 6.28
CA GLU A 360 1.78 -11.64 5.84
C GLU A 360 0.49 -11.42 6.62
N LEU A 361 -0.30 -12.46 6.89
CA LEU A 361 -1.50 -12.38 7.73
C LEU A 361 -1.17 -11.82 9.13
N PHE A 362 -0.15 -12.38 9.79
CA PHE A 362 0.30 -11.87 11.09
C PHE A 362 0.82 -10.43 10.99
N PHE A 363 1.62 -10.14 9.97
CA PHE A 363 2.12 -8.79 9.73
C PHE A 363 0.99 -7.77 9.56
N THR A 364 -0.08 -8.12 8.83
CA THR A 364 -1.26 -7.27 8.64
C THR A 364 -2.01 -7.00 9.93
N ILE A 365 -2.20 -8.02 10.78
CA ILE A 365 -2.81 -7.82 12.10
C ILE A 365 -1.92 -6.90 12.95
N ILE A 366 -0.61 -7.16 13.00
CA ILE A 366 0.34 -6.37 13.81
C ILE A 366 0.38 -4.91 13.33
N ALA A 367 0.50 -4.68 12.02
CA ALA A 367 0.54 -3.34 11.44
C ALA A 367 -0.75 -2.55 11.73
N ALA A 368 -1.91 -3.18 11.54
CA ALA A 368 -3.20 -2.54 11.82
C ALA A 368 -3.39 -2.28 13.33
N THR A 369 -3.03 -3.23 14.20
CA THR A 369 -3.06 -3.04 15.65
C THR A 369 -2.14 -1.91 16.10
N TYR A 370 -0.90 -1.87 15.60
CA TYR A 370 0.05 -0.82 15.94
C TYR A 370 -0.46 0.56 15.51
N SER A 371 -1.04 0.64 14.31
CA SER A 371 -1.73 1.84 13.83
C SER A 371 -2.88 2.26 14.74
N LYS A 372 -3.74 1.33 15.18
CA LYS A 372 -4.84 1.60 16.13
C LYS A 372 -4.34 2.10 17.48
N ILE A 373 -3.26 1.51 18.01
CA ILE A 373 -2.60 1.96 19.25
C ILE A 373 -2.08 3.39 19.07
N THR A 374 -1.40 3.66 17.96
CA THR A 374 -0.86 4.98 17.63
C THR A 374 -1.97 6.03 17.54
N LEU A 375 -3.10 5.70 16.89
CA LEU A 375 -4.26 6.58 16.82
C LEU A 375 -4.82 6.90 18.21
N ASN A 376 -4.98 5.89 19.07
CA ASN A 376 -5.55 6.08 20.40
C ASN A 376 -4.59 6.85 21.32
N ASN A 377 -3.29 6.62 21.20
CA ASN A 377 -2.27 7.42 21.90
C ASN A 377 -2.29 8.86 21.43
N LEU A 378 -2.43 9.12 20.13
CA LEU A 378 -2.56 10.46 19.58
C LEU A 378 -3.81 11.18 20.12
N VAL A 379 -4.96 10.50 20.16
CA VAL A 379 -6.18 11.04 20.78
C VAL A 379 -5.97 11.33 22.28
N LYS A 380 -5.26 10.45 22.98
CA LYS A 380 -4.93 10.64 24.41
C LYS A 380 -4.03 11.85 24.62
N ILE A 381 -2.95 11.99 23.83
CA ILE A 381 -2.07 13.16 23.85
C ILE A 381 -2.91 14.40 23.61
N TRP A 382 -3.73 14.43 22.57
CA TRP A 382 -4.58 15.58 22.27
C TRP A 382 -5.57 15.92 23.38
N ASN A 383 -6.09 14.93 24.12
CA ASN A 383 -7.03 15.17 25.22
C ASN A 383 -6.36 15.53 26.56
N GLN A 384 -5.13 15.08 26.81
CA GLN A 384 -4.43 15.18 28.09
C GLN A 384 -3.30 16.20 28.09
N ASP A 385 -2.55 16.29 26.99
CA ASP A 385 -1.56 17.33 26.77
C ASP A 385 -2.27 18.60 26.37
N LEU A 386 -2.26 19.59 27.28
CA LEU A 386 -2.92 20.86 27.05
C LEU A 386 -2.31 21.59 25.85
N GLY A 387 -1.04 21.40 25.52
CA GLY A 387 -0.34 22.24 24.56
C GLY A 387 -0.84 22.14 23.11
N ILE A 388 -0.92 20.92 22.53
CA ILE A 388 -1.38 20.73 21.13
C ILE A 388 -2.85 21.15 20.97
N ARG A 389 -3.71 20.73 21.91
CA ARG A 389 -5.13 21.07 21.85
C ARG A 389 -5.35 22.56 22.05
N GLN A 390 -4.70 23.15 23.05
CA GLN A 390 -4.88 24.56 23.36
C GLN A 390 -4.36 25.43 22.22
N SER A 391 -3.17 25.17 21.68
CA SER A 391 -2.65 25.90 20.52
C SER A 391 -3.57 25.78 19.29
N PHE A 392 -4.17 24.61 19.05
CA PHE A 392 -5.19 24.44 18.01
C PHE A 392 -6.48 25.23 18.29
N LEU A 393 -6.98 25.22 19.53
CA LEU A 393 -8.17 25.99 19.90
C LEU A 393 -7.90 27.50 19.83
N GLU A 394 -6.70 27.95 20.22
CA GLU A 394 -6.24 29.33 20.07
C GLU A 394 -6.20 29.75 18.59
N LEU A 395 -5.70 28.89 17.69
CA LEU A 395 -5.79 29.11 16.24
C LEU A 395 -7.23 29.30 15.77
N CYS A 396 -8.14 28.44 16.23
CA CYS A 396 -9.56 28.52 15.86
C CYS A 396 -10.23 29.78 16.44
N GLN A 397 -9.89 30.17 17.67
CA GLN A 397 -10.38 31.41 18.28
C GLN A 397 -9.84 32.65 17.55
N LYS A 398 -8.54 32.67 17.21
CA LYS A 398 -7.95 33.72 16.37
C LYS A 398 -8.70 33.81 15.04
N PHE A 399 -9.04 32.68 14.43
CA PHE A 399 -9.78 32.64 13.18
C PHE A 399 -11.17 33.29 13.33
N LEU A 400 -11.94 32.89 14.34
CA LEU A 400 -13.25 33.47 14.62
C LEU A 400 -13.19 34.98 14.90
N ASN A 401 -12.16 35.43 15.64
CA ASN A 401 -11.96 36.84 15.95
C ASN A 401 -11.49 37.66 14.74
N SER A 402 -10.95 37.02 13.71
CA SER A 402 -10.39 37.67 12.53
C SER A 402 -11.41 37.91 11.42
N GLU A 403 -12.65 37.44 11.56
CA GLU A 403 -13.70 37.53 10.53
C GLU A 403 -13.97 38.95 10.04
N ASN A 404 -13.89 39.94 10.95
CA ASN A 404 -14.08 41.36 10.65
C ASN A 404 -12.76 42.15 10.64
N GLY A 405 -11.61 41.47 10.72
CA GLY A 405 -10.29 42.10 10.80
C GLY A 405 -9.83 42.67 9.46
N GLN A 406 -9.14 43.82 9.48
CA GLN A 406 -8.38 44.34 8.34
C GLN A 406 -6.90 43.98 8.47
N GLY A 407 -6.14 44.04 7.38
CA GLY A 407 -4.71 43.72 7.37
C GLY A 407 -4.43 42.24 7.62
N ASP A 408 -3.42 41.93 8.42
CA ASP A 408 -2.93 40.57 8.68
C ASP A 408 -4.01 39.65 9.27
N ALA A 409 -4.93 40.18 10.08
CA ALA A 409 -6.07 39.43 10.60
C ALA A 409 -7.01 38.96 9.46
N GLY A 410 -7.34 39.85 8.52
CA GLY A 410 -8.18 39.49 7.37
C GLY A 410 -7.49 38.47 6.44
N ILE A 411 -6.17 38.59 6.27
CA ILE A 411 -5.36 37.63 5.51
C ILE A 411 -5.39 36.25 6.18
N PHE A 412 -5.18 36.20 7.51
CA PHE A 412 -5.26 34.96 8.27
C PHE A 412 -6.64 34.30 8.17
N TYR A 413 -7.72 35.09 8.29
CA TYR A 413 -9.09 34.56 8.13
C TYR A 413 -9.27 33.88 6.77
N GLN A 414 -8.88 34.54 5.69
CA GLN A 414 -9.00 34.00 4.34
C GLN A 414 -8.16 32.74 4.15
N ASN A 415 -6.90 32.76 4.62
CA ASN A 415 -5.98 31.62 4.54
C ASN A 415 -6.56 30.41 5.29
N PHE A 416 -6.89 30.60 6.56
CA PHE A 416 -7.43 29.53 7.40
C PHE A 416 -8.73 28.97 6.84
N PHE A 417 -9.64 29.85 6.38
CA PHE A 417 -10.88 29.44 5.74
C PHE A 417 -10.61 28.60 4.48
N ALA A 418 -9.76 29.07 3.58
CA ALA A 418 -9.44 28.37 2.34
C ALA A 418 -8.84 26.98 2.58
N ILE A 419 -7.99 26.84 3.62
CA ILE A 419 -7.33 25.59 3.96
C ILE A 419 -8.29 24.60 4.63
N SER A 420 -9.19 25.07 5.50
CA SER A 420 -9.85 24.21 6.49
C SER A 420 -11.37 24.11 6.39
N LEU A 421 -12.06 25.15 5.91
CA LEU A 421 -13.53 25.24 5.91
C LEU A 421 -14.13 25.47 4.53
N GLY A 422 -13.34 25.98 3.58
CA GLY A 422 -13.78 26.31 2.23
C GLY A 422 -14.17 25.08 1.39
N PRO A 423 -14.85 25.29 0.24
CA PRO A 423 -15.29 24.21 -0.64
C PRO A 423 -14.12 23.40 -1.23
N HIS A 424 -12.95 24.02 -1.34
CA HIS A 424 -11.72 23.43 -1.84
C HIS A 424 -10.67 23.17 -0.73
N SER A 425 -11.12 23.09 0.53
CA SER A 425 -10.25 22.84 1.68
C SER A 425 -9.45 21.54 1.54
N ILE A 426 -8.14 21.67 1.74
CA ILE A 426 -7.18 20.56 1.71
C ILE A 426 -7.05 19.88 3.08
N PHE A 427 -7.38 20.57 4.18
CA PHE A 427 -7.32 20.06 5.55
C PHE A 427 -8.61 20.33 6.32
N LYS A 428 -9.68 19.59 5.98
CA LYS A 428 -10.98 19.75 6.65
C LYS A 428 -10.90 19.49 8.15
N ILE A 429 -11.58 20.31 8.94
CA ILE A 429 -11.74 20.08 10.38
C ILE A 429 -13.12 19.47 10.62
N ASN A 430 -13.15 18.16 10.89
CA ASN A 430 -14.39 17.43 11.21
C ASN A 430 -14.23 16.42 12.35
N PHE A 431 -13.10 16.48 13.05
CA PHE A 431 -12.81 15.60 14.18
C PHE A 431 -13.24 16.21 15.52
N ILE A 432 -13.42 17.54 15.58
CA ILE A 432 -13.82 18.32 16.75
C ILE A 432 -15.12 19.09 16.45
N ASP A 433 -15.94 19.25 17.48
CA ASP A 433 -17.11 20.13 17.47
C ASP A 433 -16.75 21.47 18.10
N PHE A 434 -16.78 22.54 17.29
CA PHE A 434 -16.43 23.90 17.71
C PHE A 434 -17.46 24.53 18.65
N SER A 435 -18.65 23.97 18.77
CA SER A 435 -19.71 24.51 19.63
C SER A 435 -19.44 24.33 21.13
N ASN A 436 -18.47 23.48 21.50
CA ASN A 436 -18.13 23.19 22.89
C ASN A 436 -16.66 23.51 23.18
N THR A 437 -16.42 24.46 24.09
CA THR A 437 -15.08 24.89 24.50
C THR A 437 -14.29 23.80 25.24
N ASN A 438 -14.97 22.75 25.72
CA ASN A 438 -14.38 21.55 26.33
C ASN A 438 -14.42 20.34 25.39
N SER A 439 -14.47 20.54 24.07
CA SER A 439 -14.57 19.45 23.09
C SER A 439 -13.36 18.51 23.20
N THR A 440 -13.57 17.38 23.85
CA THR A 440 -12.63 16.26 23.85
C THR A 440 -12.92 15.38 22.65
N ILE A 441 -11.86 14.89 22.02
CA ILE A 441 -12.00 13.90 20.95
C ILE A 441 -12.36 12.58 21.63
N LYS A 442 -13.61 12.12 21.44
CA LYS A 442 -13.98 10.73 21.72
C LYS A 442 -13.16 9.78 20.83
N SER A 443 -13.26 8.47 21.08
CA SER A 443 -12.65 7.48 20.18
C SER A 443 -12.96 7.77 18.70
N LEU A 444 -11.92 7.83 17.87
CA LEU A 444 -12.02 8.02 16.42
C LEU A 444 -12.23 6.69 15.67
N TRP A 445 -12.07 5.55 16.35
CA TRP A 445 -12.25 4.21 15.78
C TRP A 445 -13.03 3.31 16.76
N LEU A 446 -12.31 2.68 17.68
CA LEU A 446 -12.81 1.82 18.75
C LEU A 446 -12.12 2.24 20.04
N GLU A 447 -12.85 2.16 21.15
CA GLU A 447 -12.27 2.44 22.46
C GLU A 447 -11.11 1.49 22.78
N ARG A 448 -10.28 1.86 23.76
CA ARG A 448 -9.06 1.12 24.05
C ARG A 448 -9.31 -0.36 24.30
N ASN A 449 -10.32 -0.68 25.08
CA ASN A 449 -10.65 -2.06 25.42
C ASN A 449 -11.23 -2.82 24.23
N GLU A 450 -11.99 -2.15 23.37
CA GLU A 450 -12.62 -2.74 22.19
C GLU A 450 -11.60 -3.14 21.14
N PHE A 451 -10.65 -2.27 20.78
CA PHE A 451 -9.64 -2.63 19.79
C PHE A 451 -8.62 -3.66 20.32
N ILE A 452 -8.35 -3.66 21.64
CA ILE A 452 -7.54 -4.70 22.28
C ILE A 452 -8.27 -6.05 22.19
N ALA A 453 -9.56 -6.10 22.49
CA ALA A 453 -10.38 -7.30 22.34
C ALA A 453 -10.40 -7.78 20.88
N GLU A 454 -10.63 -6.88 19.91
CA GLU A 454 -10.56 -7.18 18.47
C GLU A 454 -9.20 -7.80 18.08
N THR A 455 -8.10 -7.24 18.61
CA THR A 455 -6.73 -7.72 18.36
C THR A 455 -6.52 -9.12 18.94
N ILE A 456 -6.94 -9.37 20.18
CA ILE A 456 -6.81 -10.68 20.84
C ILE A 456 -7.63 -11.72 20.08
N ILE A 457 -8.85 -11.39 19.67
CA ILE A 457 -9.71 -12.28 18.86
C ILE A 457 -9.04 -12.59 17.53
N SER A 458 -8.54 -11.57 16.83
CA SER A 458 -7.87 -11.73 15.53
C SER A 458 -6.62 -12.60 15.63
N LEU A 459 -5.73 -12.33 16.60
CA LEU A 459 -4.51 -13.13 16.82
C LEU A 459 -4.83 -14.57 17.22
N SER A 460 -5.79 -14.77 18.12
CA SER A 460 -6.21 -16.12 18.55
C SER A 460 -6.78 -16.92 17.39
N PHE A 461 -7.58 -16.27 16.54
CA PHE A 461 -8.11 -16.88 15.32
C PHE A 461 -6.99 -17.19 14.32
N ALA A 462 -6.05 -16.27 14.10
CA ALA A 462 -4.90 -16.49 13.21
C ALA A 462 -4.02 -17.66 13.65
N ILE A 463 -3.72 -17.77 14.95
CA ILE A 463 -2.97 -18.89 15.52
C ILE A 463 -3.74 -20.20 15.31
N THR A 464 -5.03 -20.21 15.62
CA THR A 464 -5.88 -21.41 15.49
C THR A 464 -5.99 -21.85 14.02
N THR A 465 -6.27 -20.92 13.11
CA THR A 465 -6.31 -21.15 11.66
C THR A 465 -4.98 -21.69 11.17
N THR A 466 -3.86 -21.10 11.58
CA THR A 466 -2.51 -21.55 11.21
C THR A 466 -2.24 -22.96 11.71
N ALA A 467 -2.64 -23.29 12.94
CA ALA A 467 -2.49 -24.64 13.48
C ALA A 467 -3.32 -25.67 12.70
N ILE A 468 -4.60 -25.37 12.42
CA ILE A 468 -5.50 -26.27 11.69
C ILE A 468 -5.00 -26.49 10.25
N THR A 469 -4.72 -25.41 9.54
CA THR A 469 -4.31 -25.47 8.13
C THR A 469 -2.89 -26.02 7.99
N GLY A 470 -1.97 -25.66 8.89
CA GLY A 470 -0.62 -26.19 8.97
C GLY A 470 -0.59 -27.69 9.26
N HIS A 471 -1.45 -28.17 10.17
CA HIS A 471 -1.61 -29.61 10.40
C HIS A 471 -2.09 -30.35 9.15
N LYS A 472 -3.05 -29.79 8.41
CA LYS A 472 -3.50 -30.37 7.13
C LYS A 472 -2.40 -30.39 6.07
N VAL A 473 -1.62 -29.31 5.94
CA VAL A 473 -0.45 -29.27 5.04
C VAL A 473 0.57 -30.33 5.41
N TYR A 474 0.80 -30.55 6.71
CA TYR A 474 1.67 -31.61 7.21
C TYR A 474 1.17 -33.02 6.84
N LEU A 475 -0.14 -33.28 6.98
CA LEU A 475 -0.75 -34.55 6.58
C LEU A 475 -0.59 -34.81 5.07
N ILE A 476 -0.87 -33.82 4.21
CA ILE A 476 -0.67 -33.90 2.75
C ILE A 476 0.79 -34.29 2.44
N ARG A 477 1.75 -33.67 3.14
CA ARG A 477 3.18 -33.94 2.93
C ARG A 477 3.54 -35.38 3.29
N ASN A 478 3.00 -35.92 4.38
CA ASN A 478 3.28 -37.28 4.83
C ASN A 478 2.66 -38.34 3.90
N GLU A 479 1.42 -38.13 3.46
CA GLU A 479 0.77 -39.00 2.46
C GLU A 479 1.54 -39.00 1.12
N LYS A 480 1.98 -37.83 0.65
CA LYS A 480 2.81 -37.76 -0.57
C LYS A 480 4.19 -38.39 -0.40
N LYS A 481 4.76 -38.44 0.82
CA LYS A 481 6.03 -39.13 1.10
C LYS A 481 5.86 -40.65 1.13
N SER A 482 4.77 -41.18 1.70
CA SER A 482 4.53 -42.63 1.75
C SER A 482 4.26 -43.24 0.37
N LEU A 483 3.75 -42.44 -0.57
CA LEU A 483 3.50 -42.84 -1.96
C LEU A 483 4.74 -42.78 -2.87
N ARG A 484 5.88 -42.24 -2.42
CA ARG A 484 7.11 -42.26 -3.23
C ARG A 484 7.73 -43.66 -3.20
N PRO A 485 8.01 -44.29 -4.36
CA PRO A 485 8.67 -45.59 -4.37
C PRO A 485 10.01 -45.47 -3.63
N LYS A 486 10.26 -46.39 -2.69
CA LYS A 486 11.59 -46.52 -2.08
C LYS A 486 12.56 -46.80 -3.23
N LYS A 487 13.54 -45.93 -3.43
CA LYS A 487 14.67 -46.21 -4.32
C LYS A 487 15.43 -47.38 -3.69
N THR A 488 15.18 -48.58 -4.20
CA THR A 488 16.02 -49.76 -4.01
C THR A 488 17.25 -49.66 -4.88
#